data_AF-A0A6G2V3J8-F1
#
_entry.id   AF-A0A6G2V3J8-F1
#
_cell.length_a   1.000
_cell.length_b   1.000
_cell.length_c   1.000
_cell.angle_alpha   90.00
_cell.angle_beta   90.00
_cell.angle_gamma   90.00
#
_symmetry.space_group_name_H-M   'P 1'
#
loop_
_entity.id
_entity.type
_entity.pdbx_description
1 polymer ?
#
loop_
_entity_poly.entity_id
_entity_poly.type
_entity_poly.pdbx_seq_one_letter_code
_entity_poly.pdbx_strand_id
1 'polypeptide(L)'
;MGFEPPQRLVRALGESYGDTAAGEWLAGLPALTEQALAATGRAPVVERVAAPGGRSSLVLLVRGADGTPAALKLAPSGAAPELEQAALAHWNGWGAVRLLDPADGGRPVAG
;
A
#
# COMPACT_ATOMS: atom_id res chain seq x y z
N MET A 1 4.71 3.24 -13.86
CA MET A 1 3.39 3.94 -13.81
C MET A 1 3.55 5.32 -13.16
N GLY A 2 2.88 6.37 -13.64
CA GLY A 2 3.04 7.73 -13.13
C GLY A 2 1.79 8.22 -12.41
N PHE A 3 1.81 8.23 -11.08
CA PHE A 3 0.81 8.91 -10.26
C PHE A 3 1.50 9.80 -9.24
N GLU A 4 0.92 10.97 -8.99
CA GLU A 4 1.45 11.93 -8.03
C GLU A 4 1.05 11.52 -6.60
N PRO A 5 1.99 11.45 -5.65
CA PRO A 5 1.66 11.20 -4.26
C PRO A 5 0.74 12.30 -3.71
N PRO A 6 -0.28 11.98 -2.88
CA PRO A 6 -1.14 13.00 -2.31
C PRO A 6 -0.33 14.02 -1.48
N GLN A 7 -0.60 15.31 -1.67
CA GLN A 7 0.14 16.40 -1.00
C GLN A 7 0.12 16.28 0.54
N ARG A 8 -0.96 15.74 1.11
CA ARG A 8 -1.06 15.46 2.54
C ARG A 8 -0.04 14.42 3.01
N LEU A 9 0.22 13.40 2.20
CA LEU A 9 1.22 12.38 2.49
C LEU A 9 2.62 12.99 2.43
N VAL A 10 2.93 13.72 1.35
CA VAL A 10 4.24 14.37 1.17
C VAL A 10 4.61 15.22 2.38
N ARG A 11 3.70 16.10 2.81
CA ARG A 11 3.90 16.97 3.99
C ARG A 11 4.08 16.16 5.28
N ALA A 12 3.21 15.18 5.52
CA ALA A 12 3.25 14.40 6.75
C ALA A 12 4.52 13.54 6.88
N LEU A 13 5.07 13.05 5.76
CA LEU A 13 6.34 12.33 5.76
C LEU A 13 7.51 13.26 6.04
N GLY A 14 7.55 14.47 5.46
CA GLY A 14 8.54 15.48 5.79
C GLY A 14 8.52 15.86 7.27
N GLU A 15 7.33 16.06 7.84
CA GLU A 15 7.13 16.32 9.28
C GLU A 15 7.64 15.18 10.18
N SER A 16 7.46 13.92 9.76
CA SER A 16 7.73 12.75 10.61
C SER A 16 9.15 12.21 10.49
N TYR A 17 9.75 12.33 9.30
CA TYR A 17 11.03 11.67 8.96
C TYR A 17 12.08 12.63 8.40
N GLY A 18 11.75 13.90 8.19
CA GLY A 18 12.60 14.90 7.54
C GLY A 18 12.51 14.84 6.01
N ASP A 19 12.68 16.01 5.36
CA ASP A 19 12.45 16.18 3.93
C ASP A 19 13.36 15.30 3.05
N THR A 20 14.61 15.07 3.46
CA THR A 20 15.55 14.22 2.70
C THR A 20 15.08 12.76 2.67
N ALA A 21 14.82 12.15 3.83
CA ALA A 21 14.38 10.75 3.90
C ALA A 21 12.99 10.56 3.29
N ALA A 22 12.09 11.54 3.48
CA ALA A 22 10.78 11.55 2.83
C ALA A 22 10.93 11.62 1.30
N GLY A 23 11.78 12.51 0.80
CA GLY A 23 12.04 12.69 -0.63
C GLY A 23 12.63 11.44 -1.29
N GLU A 24 13.60 10.78 -0.65
CA GLU A 24 14.19 9.53 -1.14
C GLU A 24 13.14 8.41 -1.26
N TRP A 25 12.30 8.25 -0.25
CA TRP A 25 11.23 7.24 -0.29
C TRP A 25 10.17 7.56 -1.36
N LEU A 26 9.76 8.84 -1.46
CA LEU A 26 8.79 9.29 -2.47
C LEU A 26 9.32 9.08 -3.89
N ALA A 27 10.60 9.34 -4.15
CA ALA A 27 11.24 9.11 -5.44
C ALA A 27 11.29 7.61 -5.81
N GLY A 28 11.36 6.72 -4.81
CA GLY A 28 11.32 5.27 -4.99
C GLY A 28 9.93 4.67 -5.24
N LEU A 29 8.84 5.43 -5.05
CA LEU A 29 7.47 4.91 -5.13
C LEU A 29 7.11 4.18 -6.44
N PRO A 30 7.51 4.65 -7.63
CA PRO A 30 7.23 3.93 -8.87
C PRO A 30 7.81 2.51 -8.87
N ALA A 31 9.07 2.36 -8.47
CA ALA A 31 9.75 1.06 -8.40
C ALA A 31 9.14 0.16 -7.33
N LEU A 32 8.85 0.70 -6.14
CA LEU A 32 8.19 -0.03 -5.06
C LEU A 32 6.80 -0.54 -5.46
N THR A 33 6.05 0.27 -6.21
CA THR A 33 4.75 -0.13 -6.73
C THR A 33 4.87 -1.29 -7.71
N GLU A 34 5.80 -1.21 -8.66
CA GLU A 34 6.02 -2.27 -9.65
C GLU A 34 6.44 -3.59 -8.98
N GLN A 35 7.34 -3.53 -8.00
CA GLN A 35 7.75 -4.68 -7.20
C GLN A 35 6.58 -5.29 -6.43
N ALA A 36 5.77 -4.46 -5.75
CA ALA A 36 4.63 -4.93 -4.97
C ALA A 36 3.54 -5.57 -5.85
N LEU A 37 3.26 -5.00 -7.02
CA LEU A 37 2.31 -5.58 -7.98
C LEU A 37 2.83 -6.90 -8.55
N ALA A 38 4.12 -6.98 -8.88
CA ALA A 38 4.74 -8.20 -9.38
C ALA A 38 4.70 -9.33 -8.35
N ALA A 39 4.91 -9.01 -7.07
CA ALA A 39 4.85 -9.98 -5.97
C ALA A 39 3.48 -10.64 -5.81
N THR A 40 2.42 -10.10 -6.44
CA THR A 40 1.08 -10.68 -6.34
C THR A 40 0.85 -11.91 -7.24
N GLY A 41 1.75 -12.21 -8.17
CA GLY A 41 1.63 -13.33 -9.11
C GLY A 41 0.46 -13.26 -10.12
N ARG A 42 -0.46 -12.29 -9.99
CA ARG A 42 -1.66 -12.15 -10.85
C ARG A 42 -1.85 -10.76 -11.45
N ALA A 43 -0.85 -9.88 -11.34
CA ALA A 43 -0.80 -8.57 -11.99
C ALA A 43 -2.10 -7.75 -11.84
N PRO A 44 -2.51 -7.40 -10.62
CA PRO A 44 -3.67 -6.53 -10.40
C PRO A 44 -3.47 -5.18 -11.08
N VAL A 45 -4.56 -4.62 -11.57
CA VAL A 45 -4.56 -3.35 -12.29
C VAL A 45 -4.74 -2.20 -11.29
N VAL A 46 -3.83 -1.23 -11.32
CA VAL A 46 -3.98 0.01 -10.56
C VAL A 46 -5.06 0.86 -11.21
N GLU A 47 -6.10 1.21 -10.45
CA GLU A 47 -7.17 2.08 -10.93
C GLU A 47 -6.89 3.55 -10.64
N ARG A 48 -6.50 3.86 -9.40
CA ARG A 48 -6.23 5.23 -8.95
C ARG A 48 -5.50 5.26 -7.60
N VAL A 49 -4.87 6.40 -7.32
CA VAL A 49 -4.45 6.75 -5.95
C VAL A 49 -5.66 7.14 -5.11
N ALA A 50 -5.72 6.69 -3.86
CA ALA A 50 -6.71 7.17 -2.91
C ALA A 50 -6.35 8.58 -2.44
N ALA A 51 -7.21 9.56 -2.75
CA ALA A 51 -7.08 10.97 -2.35
C ALA A 51 -8.23 11.37 -1.40
N PRO A 52 -7.98 12.19 -0.35
CA PRO A 52 -6.73 12.90 -0.05
C PRO A 52 -5.62 12.02 0.55
N GLY A 53 -5.90 10.74 0.80
CA GLY A 53 -4.92 9.77 1.30
C GLY A 53 -4.62 9.90 2.80
N GLY A 54 -3.78 8.98 3.26
CA GLY A 54 -3.29 8.91 4.64
C GLY A 54 -2.05 9.79 4.86
N ARG A 55 -1.56 9.78 6.11
CA ARG A 55 -0.35 10.51 6.52
C ARG A 55 0.94 9.67 6.50
N SER A 56 0.81 8.34 6.53
CA SER A 56 1.93 7.42 6.72
C SER A 56 2.19 6.48 5.54
N SER A 57 1.34 6.50 4.51
CA SER A 57 1.40 5.55 3.41
C SER A 57 0.72 6.06 2.14
N LEU A 58 1.20 5.62 0.99
CA LEU A 58 0.44 5.66 -0.26
C LEU A 58 -0.57 4.51 -0.26
N VAL A 59 -1.81 4.79 -0.69
CA VAL A 59 -2.83 3.76 -0.92
C VAL A 59 -3.26 3.83 -2.38
N LEU A 60 -3.14 2.70 -3.07
CA LEU A 60 -3.57 2.49 -4.45
C LEU A 60 -4.82 1.62 -4.42
N LEU A 61 -5.88 2.07 -5.09
CA LEU A 61 -7.03 1.22 -5.37
C LEU A 61 -6.70 0.37 -6.58
N VAL A 62 -6.82 -0.95 -6.40
CA VAL A 62 -6.45 -1.93 -7.40
C VAL A 62 -7.62 -2.87 -7.68
N ARG A 63 -7.62 -3.45 -8.87
CA ARG A 63 -8.55 -4.51 -9.25
C ARG A 63 -7.78 -5.79 -9.49
N GLY A 64 -8.15 -6.86 -8.77
CA GLY A 64 -7.59 -8.19 -8.96
C GLY A 64 -7.87 -8.75 -10.35
N ALA A 65 -7.16 -9.82 -10.73
CA ALA A 65 -7.37 -10.48 -12.01
C ALA A 65 -8.79 -11.06 -12.20
N ASP A 66 -9.47 -11.37 -11.09
CA ASP A 66 -10.86 -11.82 -11.04
C ASP A 66 -11.88 -10.67 -11.02
N GLY A 67 -11.42 -9.42 -11.10
CA GLY A 67 -12.25 -8.23 -11.04
C GLY A 67 -12.53 -7.73 -9.61
N THR A 68 -12.08 -8.43 -8.58
CA THR A 68 -12.33 -8.08 -7.17
C THR A 68 -11.61 -6.77 -6.81
N PRO A 69 -12.30 -5.76 -6.24
CA PRO A 69 -11.66 -4.53 -5.78
C PRO A 69 -10.84 -4.78 -4.51
N ALA A 70 -9.64 -4.21 -4.45
CA ALA A 70 -8.74 -4.27 -3.30
C ALA A 70 -7.94 -2.97 -3.15
N ALA A 71 -7.11 -2.90 -2.11
CA ALA A 71 -6.19 -1.78 -1.88
C ALA A 71 -4.77 -2.30 -1.67
N LEU A 72 -3.81 -1.68 -2.35
CA LEU A 72 -2.38 -1.86 -2.11
C LEU A 72 -1.88 -0.66 -1.28
N LYS A 73 -1.28 -0.94 -0.12
CA LYS A 73 -0.73 0.06 0.77
C LYS A 73 0.80 -0.04 0.80
N LEU A 74 1.47 1.07 0.50
CA LEU A 74 2.93 1.19 0.54
C LEU A 74 3.31 2.21 1.61
N ALA A 75 4.15 1.81 2.55
CA ALA A 75 4.60 2.65 3.67
C ALA A 75 6.13 2.56 3.81
N PRO A 76 6.80 3.62 4.28
CA PRO A 76 8.21 3.55 4.67
C PRO A 76 8.36 2.64 5.89
N SER A 77 9.54 2.02 6.06
CA SER A 77 9.84 1.14 7.19
C SER A 77 9.67 1.83 8.55
N GLY A 78 9.97 3.14 8.64
CA GLY A 78 9.74 3.95 9.84
C GLY A 78 8.27 4.02 10.30
N ALA A 79 7.31 3.70 9.41
CA ALA A 79 5.89 3.60 9.76
C ALA A 79 5.49 2.23 10.34
N ALA A 80 6.44 1.29 10.46
CA ALA A 80 6.25 -0.06 10.98
C ALA A 80 5.03 -0.81 10.37
N PRO A 81 4.97 -0.95 9.01
CA PRO A 81 3.84 -1.60 8.34
C PRO A 81 3.57 -3.03 8.80
N GLU A 82 4.58 -3.71 9.36
CA GLU A 82 4.47 -5.08 9.88
C GLU A 82 3.50 -5.17 11.07
N LEU A 83 3.41 -4.13 11.90
CA LEU A 83 2.47 -4.10 13.03
C LEU A 83 1.02 -4.03 12.55
N GLU A 84 0.76 -3.23 11.51
CA GLU A 84 -0.56 -3.17 10.88
C GLU A 84 -0.91 -4.49 10.19
N GLN A 85 0.05 -5.10 9.49
CA GLN A 85 -0.13 -6.41 8.87
C GLN A 85 -0.51 -7.48 9.91
N ALA A 86 0.22 -7.55 11.03
CA ALA A 86 -0.06 -8.48 12.11
C ALA A 86 -1.45 -8.26 12.72
N ALA A 87 -1.84 -6.99 12.92
CA ALA A 87 -3.18 -6.66 13.38
C ALA A 87 -4.26 -7.11 12.37
N LEU A 88 -4.12 -6.78 11.07
CA LEU A 88 -5.09 -7.18 10.06
C LEU A 88 -5.21 -8.71 9.92
N ALA A 89 -4.11 -9.43 10.06
CA ALA A 89 -4.11 -10.89 10.12
C ALA A 89 -4.87 -11.40 11.35
N HIS A 90 -4.64 -10.83 12.53
CA HIS A 90 -5.34 -11.18 13.77
C HIS A 90 -6.85 -10.95 13.67
N TRP A 91 -7.27 -9.81 13.14
CA TRP A 91 -8.68 -9.47 12.98
C TRP A 91 -9.35 -10.21 11.82
N ASN A 92 -8.61 -10.67 10.81
CA ASN A 92 -9.10 -11.50 9.69
C ASN A 92 -10.42 -11.04 9.02
N GLY A 93 -10.60 -9.72 8.89
CA GLY A 93 -11.81 -9.12 8.32
C GLY A 93 -12.98 -8.93 9.29
N TRP A 94 -12.83 -9.25 10.58
CA TRP A 94 -13.84 -9.00 11.60
C TRP A 94 -13.79 -7.53 12.04
N GLY A 95 -14.70 -6.71 11.50
CA GLY A 95 -14.73 -5.26 11.79
C GLY A 95 -13.55 -4.47 11.20
N ALA A 96 -12.68 -5.13 10.42
CA ALA A 96 -11.54 -4.56 9.73
C ALA A 96 -11.50 -5.06 8.28
N VAL A 97 -10.59 -4.51 7.47
CA VAL A 97 -10.31 -5.09 6.16
C VAL A 97 -9.61 -6.44 6.32
N ARG A 98 -9.82 -7.35 5.36
CA ARG A 98 -9.12 -8.62 5.32
C ARG A 98 -7.79 -8.46 4.62
N LEU A 99 -6.71 -8.92 5.26
CA LEU A 99 -5.40 -9.01 4.62
C LEU A 99 -5.44 -10.06 3.51
N LEU A 100 -4.91 -9.70 2.36
CA LEU A 100 -4.82 -10.58 1.21
C LEU A 100 -3.38 -11.06 1.06
N ASP A 101 -3.20 -12.35 0.80
CA ASP A 101 -1.91 -12.92 0.44
C ASP A 101 -1.53 -12.40 -0.95
N PRO A 102 -0.38 -11.71 -1.09
CA PRO A 102 0.11 -11.32 -2.39
C PRO A 102 0.30 -12.55 -3.29
N ALA A 103 0.93 -13.64 -2.83
CA ALA A 103 1.27 -14.78 -3.68
C ALA A 103 0.05 -15.49 -4.30
N ASP A 104 -1.11 -15.41 -3.66
CA ASP A 104 -2.36 -16.00 -4.14
C ASP A 104 -3.20 -15.04 -5.01
N GLY A 105 -2.62 -13.92 -5.42
CA GLY A 105 -3.31 -12.93 -6.26
C GLY A 105 -4.37 -12.14 -5.51
N GLY A 106 -4.17 -11.91 -4.21
CA GLY A 106 -5.10 -11.15 -3.39
C GLY A 106 -6.21 -12.01 -2.77
N ARG A 107 -5.95 -13.29 -2.48
CA ARG A 107 -6.89 -14.11 -1.70
C ARG A 107 -6.67 -13.92 -0.19
N PRO A 108 -7.67 -14.18 0.65
CA PRO A 108 -7.49 -14.23 2.11
C PRO A 108 -6.25 -15.02 2.54
N VAL A 109 -5.43 -14.47 3.43
CA VAL A 109 -4.42 -15.28 4.15
C VAL A 109 -5.14 -16.35 4.98
N ALA A 110 -4.61 -17.58 4.97
CA ALA A 110 -5.10 -18.63 5.87
C ALA A 110 -4.72 -18.27 7.31
N GLY A 111 -5.70 -18.22 8.20
CA GLY A 111 -5.52 -17.91 9.63
C GLY A 111 -4.99 -19.08 10.44
#